data_AF-A0A9Q0MKR7-F1
#
_entry.id   AF-A0A9Q0MKR7-F1
#
_cell.length_a   1.000
_cell.length_b   1.000
_cell.length_c   1.000
_cell.angle_alpha   90.00
_cell.angle_beta   90.00
_cell.angle_gamma   90.00
#
_symmetry.space_group_name_H-M   'P 1'
#
loop_
_entity.id
_entity.type
_entity.pdbx_description
1 polymer ?
#
loop_
_entity_poly.entity_id
_entity_poly.type
_entity_poly.pdbx_seq_one_letter_code
_entity_poly.pdbx_strand_id
1 'polypeptide(L)'
;MDLANSKVELDVERHVLRTKVILSDKTEGLVFSRSKTRNESNMFNYVCHLCGVNNLPGERCLQTHIAGRKHQMKLQLPIDAKTFRSPVTRNKPQISMKIAPGEPVPPGFENEIKQQAELQGAIDRIKDEALVGLEYITELVLEEGKEASYHCVLCDKRGDPRTILHHITSYNHRLKYLEKHFPTVVREISAFRYNKDARDIMPRILQGICEAIEDTHGRLTPSVYDYDVYMKNRMKCLQEIVADRHFDEKMGSTFINVVDRKAIMDAIS
;
A
#
# COMPACT_ATOMS: atom_id res chain seq x y z
N MET A 1 -23.74 -4.42 17.64
CA MET A 1 -22.30 -4.61 17.93
C MET A 1 -22.08 -6.10 17.82
N ASP A 2 -21.22 -6.52 16.91
CA ASP A 2 -21.03 -7.94 16.63
C ASP A 2 -20.09 -8.55 17.66
N LEU A 3 -20.40 -9.76 18.09
CA LEU A 3 -19.62 -10.50 19.09
C LEU A 3 -18.59 -11.40 18.40
N ALA A 4 -17.44 -11.56 19.04
CA ALA A 4 -16.50 -12.62 18.70
C ALA A 4 -17.17 -13.97 18.95
N ASN A 5 -17.20 -14.82 17.93
CA ASN A 5 -17.88 -16.11 17.98
C ASN A 5 -16.95 -17.28 17.72
N SER A 6 -15.81 -17.05 17.06
CA SER A 6 -14.81 -18.09 16.84
C SER A 6 -13.78 -18.12 17.97
N LYS A 7 -13.18 -19.29 18.22
CA LYS A 7 -12.08 -19.45 19.18
C LYS A 7 -10.94 -18.46 18.91
N VAL A 8 -10.66 -18.21 17.64
CA VAL A 8 -9.60 -17.31 17.17
C VAL A 8 -9.93 -15.85 17.48
N GLU A 9 -11.16 -15.41 17.22
CA GLU A 9 -11.61 -14.05 17.54
C GLU A 9 -11.59 -13.79 19.05
N LEU A 10 -12.03 -14.77 19.85
CA LEU A 10 -11.99 -14.70 21.30
C LEU A 10 -10.55 -14.62 21.83
N ASP A 11 -9.61 -15.30 21.18
CA ASP A 11 -8.20 -15.25 21.54
C ASP A 11 -7.59 -13.87 21.26
N VAL A 12 -7.92 -13.28 20.12
CA VAL A 12 -7.55 -11.90 19.77
C VAL A 12 -8.11 -10.90 20.77
N GLU A 13 -9.38 -11.04 21.19
CA GLU A 13 -9.97 -10.17 22.21
C GLU A 13 -9.29 -10.29 23.58
N ARG A 14 -8.88 -11.50 23.97
CA ARG A 14 -8.26 -11.74 25.28
C ARG A 14 -6.80 -11.31 25.33
N HIS A 15 -6.03 -11.57 24.27
CA HIS A 15 -4.58 -11.39 24.31
C HIS A 15 -4.14 -10.16 23.54
N VAL A 16 -4.58 -10.00 22.29
CA VAL A 16 -4.08 -8.95 21.41
C VAL A 16 -4.67 -7.59 21.76
N LEU A 17 -5.99 -7.48 21.91
CA LEU A 17 -6.66 -6.21 22.23
C LEU A 17 -6.35 -5.68 23.64
N ARG A 18 -5.74 -6.51 24.50
CA ARG A 18 -5.29 -6.11 25.85
C ARG A 18 -3.83 -5.68 25.89
N THR A 19 -3.11 -5.74 24.76
CA THR A 19 -1.71 -5.36 24.72
C THR A 19 -1.58 -3.85 24.99
N LYS A 20 -0.81 -3.52 26.04
CA LYS A 20 -0.57 -2.15 26.49
C LYS A 20 0.90 -1.78 26.32
N VAL A 21 1.15 -0.49 26.08
CA VAL A 21 2.47 0.12 26.07
C VAL A 21 2.51 1.31 27.01
N ILE A 22 3.66 1.55 27.64
CA ILE A 22 3.90 2.72 28.48
C ILE A 22 4.35 3.87 27.58
N LEU A 23 3.66 5.00 27.68
CA LEU A 23 3.95 6.21 26.92
C LEU A 23 4.91 7.11 27.70
N SER A 24 5.53 8.06 27.00
CA SER A 24 6.47 9.06 27.55
C SER A 24 5.94 9.88 28.74
N ASP A 25 4.62 10.09 28.83
CA ASP A 25 3.95 10.75 29.96
C ASP A 25 3.64 9.78 31.13
N LYS A 26 4.20 8.57 31.09
CA LYS A 26 4.02 7.45 32.04
C LYS A 26 2.62 6.86 32.09
N THR A 27 1.77 7.18 31.12
CA THR A 27 0.43 6.60 31.02
C THR A 27 0.45 5.35 30.13
N GLU A 28 -0.59 4.51 30.25
CA GLU A 28 -0.75 3.33 29.41
C GLU A 28 -1.58 3.63 28.16
N GLY A 29 -1.18 3.06 27.03
CA GLY A 29 -1.91 3.10 25.77
C GLY A 29 -2.20 1.69 25.25
N LEU A 30 -3.42 1.45 24.74
CA LEU A 30 -3.76 0.18 24.08
C LEU A 30 -3.19 0.16 22.66
N VAL A 31 -2.41 -0.86 22.35
CA VAL A 31 -1.75 -0.99 21.03
C VAL A 31 -2.77 -1.24 19.93
N PHE A 32 -3.83 -1.99 20.24
CA PHE A 32 -4.83 -2.41 19.26
C PHE A 32 -6.24 -2.04 19.69
N SER A 33 -7.08 -1.74 18.70
CA SER A 33 -8.53 -1.69 18.86
C SER A 33 -9.22 -2.44 17.72
N ARG A 34 -10.51 -2.71 17.90
CA ARG A 34 -11.34 -3.42 16.92
C ARG A 34 -12.57 -2.57 16.57
N SER A 35 -13.01 -2.71 15.32
CA SER A 35 -14.32 -2.28 14.86
C SER A 35 -15.47 -2.91 15.69
N LYS A 36 -16.59 -2.17 15.77
CA LYS A 36 -17.81 -2.60 16.47
C LYS A 36 -18.70 -3.52 15.62
N THR A 37 -18.48 -3.53 14.31
CA THR A 37 -19.24 -4.28 13.31
C THR A 37 -18.27 -5.02 12.39
N ARG A 38 -18.74 -6.11 11.80
CA ARG A 38 -18.01 -6.82 10.75
C ARG A 38 -18.02 -6.00 9.45
N ASN A 39 -17.01 -6.23 8.62
CA ASN A 39 -16.90 -5.68 7.27
C ASN A 39 -17.76 -6.50 6.27
N GLU A 40 -17.78 -6.08 5.01
CA GLU A 40 -18.53 -6.75 3.93
C GLU A 40 -18.15 -8.22 3.74
N SER A 41 -16.93 -8.59 4.10
CA SER A 41 -16.42 -9.97 4.09
C SER A 41 -16.72 -10.74 5.38
N ASN A 42 -17.63 -10.23 6.23
CA ASN A 42 -18.01 -10.81 7.52
C ASN A 42 -16.85 -10.98 8.53
N MET A 43 -15.81 -10.13 8.44
CA MET A 43 -14.65 -10.13 9.33
C MET A 43 -14.57 -8.86 10.18
N PHE A 44 -13.94 -8.94 11.36
CA PHE A 44 -13.60 -7.75 12.12
C PHE A 44 -12.39 -7.03 11.50
N ASN A 45 -12.47 -5.70 11.44
CA ASN A 45 -11.31 -4.85 11.18
C ASN A 45 -10.64 -4.44 12.50
N TYR A 46 -9.31 -4.47 12.51
CA TYR A 46 -8.47 -4.07 13.63
C TYR A 46 -7.67 -2.82 13.28
N VAL A 47 -7.28 -2.07 14.31
CA VAL A 47 -6.47 -0.86 14.22
C VAL A 47 -5.24 -1.05 15.10
N CYS A 48 -4.05 -0.74 14.58
CA CYS A 48 -2.84 -0.65 15.37
C CYS A 48 -2.53 0.83 15.64
N HIS A 49 -2.71 1.28 16.88
CA HIS A 49 -2.44 2.65 17.32
C HIS A 49 -0.95 2.97 17.35
N LEU A 50 -0.10 1.98 17.63
CA LEU A 50 1.35 2.13 17.62
C LEU A 50 1.91 2.41 16.21
N CYS A 51 1.37 1.71 15.21
CA CYS A 51 1.80 1.87 13.82
C CYS A 51 0.96 2.90 13.05
N GLY A 52 -0.20 3.31 13.60
CA GLY A 52 -1.18 4.17 12.92
C GLY A 52 -1.82 3.50 11.70
N VAL A 53 -2.04 2.18 11.76
CA VAL A 53 -2.67 1.39 10.69
C VAL A 53 -4.13 1.18 11.03
N ASN A 54 -5.05 1.74 10.23
CA ASN A 54 -6.47 1.84 10.56
C ASN A 54 -7.38 0.75 9.95
N ASN A 55 -6.82 -0.19 9.20
CA ASN A 55 -7.62 -1.23 8.54
C ASN A 55 -6.83 -2.53 8.38
N LEU A 56 -6.79 -3.34 9.44
CA LEU A 56 -6.26 -4.71 9.43
C LEU A 56 -7.45 -5.69 9.39
N PRO A 57 -7.85 -6.19 8.22
CA PRO A 57 -9.02 -7.06 8.10
C PRO A 57 -8.70 -8.48 8.57
N GLY A 58 -9.46 -8.94 9.57
CA GLY A 58 -9.36 -10.30 10.08
C GLY A 58 -8.11 -10.57 10.93
N GLU A 59 -8.10 -11.74 11.56
CA GLU A 59 -7.04 -12.15 12.48
C GLU A 59 -5.70 -12.42 11.77
N ARG A 60 -5.71 -13.06 10.60
CA ARG A 60 -4.49 -13.33 9.84
C ARG A 60 -3.68 -12.07 9.56
N CYS A 61 -4.31 -11.01 9.04
CA CYS A 61 -3.64 -9.74 8.74
C CYS A 61 -3.10 -9.08 10.02
N LEU A 62 -3.83 -9.18 11.12
CA LEU A 62 -3.41 -8.70 12.43
C LEU A 62 -2.17 -9.45 12.92
N GLN A 63 -2.14 -10.79 12.83
CA GLN A 63 -1.00 -11.61 13.25
C GLN A 63 0.25 -11.34 12.40
N THR A 64 0.10 -11.26 11.07
CA THR A 64 1.21 -10.89 10.18
C THR A 64 1.75 -9.50 10.49
N HIS A 65 0.88 -8.55 10.83
CA HIS A 65 1.29 -7.22 11.26
C HIS A 65 2.10 -7.27 12.58
N ILE A 66 1.61 -8.00 13.59
CA ILE A 66 2.27 -8.14 14.89
C ILE A 66 3.66 -8.77 14.72
N ALA A 67 3.78 -9.81 13.91
CA ALA A 67 5.06 -10.48 13.63
C ALA A 67 6.03 -9.62 12.78
N GLY A 68 5.55 -8.53 12.18
CA GLY A 68 6.35 -7.68 11.30
C GLY A 68 7.46 -6.92 12.03
N ARG A 69 8.66 -6.89 11.45
CA ARG A 69 9.85 -6.20 12.01
C ARG A 69 9.58 -4.74 12.37
N LYS A 70 8.81 -4.02 11.53
CA LYS A 70 8.42 -2.61 11.77
C LYS A 70 7.61 -2.45 13.08
N HIS A 71 6.68 -3.35 13.34
CA HIS A 71 5.87 -3.33 14.57
C HIS A 71 6.74 -3.69 15.78
N GLN A 72 7.54 -4.75 15.67
CA GLN A 72 8.43 -5.22 16.74
C GLN A 72 9.45 -4.15 17.16
N MET A 73 10.03 -3.41 16.21
CA MET A 73 10.95 -2.31 16.52
C MET A 73 10.26 -1.17 17.27
N LYS A 74 9.07 -0.73 16.81
CA LYS A 74 8.31 0.32 17.51
C LYS A 74 7.89 -0.07 18.92
N LEU A 75 7.71 -1.37 19.17
CA LEU A 75 7.38 -1.88 20.50
C LEU A 75 8.56 -1.74 21.49
N GLN A 76 9.79 -1.67 20.98
CA GLN A 76 11.02 -1.57 21.78
C GLN A 76 11.49 -0.12 22.00
N LEU A 77 10.98 0.83 21.22
CA LEU A 77 11.36 2.24 21.30
C LEU A 77 10.44 3.01 22.26
N PRO A 78 10.93 4.09 22.90
CA PRO A 78 10.07 5.00 23.67
C PRO A 78 8.98 5.62 22.81
N ILE A 79 7.73 5.63 23.29
CA ILE A 79 6.57 6.08 22.52
C ILE A 79 6.10 7.44 23.04
N ASP A 80 6.06 8.44 22.15
CA ASP A 80 5.52 9.75 22.49
C ASP A 80 3.99 9.71 22.70
N ALA A 81 3.51 10.27 23.82
CA ALA A 81 2.12 10.16 24.24
C ALA A 81 1.18 11.00 23.37
N LYS A 82 1.65 12.17 22.90
CA LYS A 82 0.87 13.06 22.02
C LYS A 82 0.68 12.44 20.65
N THR A 83 1.75 11.86 20.11
CA THR A 83 1.74 11.17 18.81
C THR A 83 0.88 9.91 18.85
N PHE A 84 0.93 9.16 19.95
CA PHE A 84 0.15 7.93 20.13
C PHE A 84 -1.36 8.17 20.22
N ARG A 85 -1.77 9.27 20.88
CA ARG A 85 -3.19 9.60 21.13
C ARG A 85 -3.82 10.50 20.08
N SER A 86 -3.02 11.08 19.19
CA SER A 86 -3.55 11.91 18.12
C SER A 86 -4.59 11.09 17.34
N PRO A 87 -5.85 11.57 17.20
CA PRO A 87 -6.83 10.87 16.41
C PRO A 87 -6.24 10.70 15.02
N VAL A 88 -6.09 9.46 14.58
CA VAL A 88 -5.69 9.14 13.21
C VAL A 88 -6.88 9.49 12.33
N THR A 89 -7.06 10.79 12.09
CA THR A 89 -8.04 11.33 11.17
C THR A 89 -7.85 10.63 9.84
N ARG A 90 -8.97 10.18 9.27
CA ARG A 90 -9.05 9.75 7.87
C ARG A 90 -8.38 10.87 7.05
N ASN A 91 -7.44 10.46 6.20
CA ASN A 91 -6.34 11.27 5.63
C ASN A 91 -5.24 11.59 6.65
N LYS A 92 -4.15 10.81 6.61
CA LYS A 92 -2.87 11.33 7.11
C LYS A 92 -2.39 12.38 6.10
N PRO A 93 -2.13 13.64 6.52
CA PRO A 93 -0.99 14.32 5.95
C PRO A 93 0.22 13.45 6.32
N GLN A 94 0.98 13.00 5.33
CA GLN A 94 2.34 12.57 5.62
C GLN A 94 3.00 13.75 6.33
N ILE A 95 3.61 13.49 7.49
CA ILE A 95 4.58 14.42 8.04
C ILE A 95 5.77 14.37 7.09
N SER A 96 5.68 15.14 6.00
CA SER A 96 6.83 15.61 5.24
C SER A 96 7.43 16.72 6.10
N MET A 97 8.39 16.41 6.96
CA MET A 97 9.19 17.47 7.55
C MET A 97 9.98 18.12 6.40
N LYS A 98 9.51 19.27 5.93
CA LYS A 98 10.33 20.20 5.16
C LYS A 98 11.37 20.75 6.13
N ILE A 99 12.51 20.06 6.25
CA ILE A 99 13.65 20.57 7.01
C ILE A 99 14.16 21.78 6.22
N ALA A 100 14.13 22.96 6.84
CA ALA A 100 14.81 24.12 6.29
C ALA A 100 16.32 23.83 6.26
N PRO A 101 17.05 24.24 5.21
CA PRO A 101 18.49 23.96 5.12
C PRO A 101 19.23 24.54 6.33
N GLY A 102 19.86 23.68 7.15
CA GLY A 102 20.79 24.10 8.21
C GLY A 102 20.52 23.63 9.63
N GLU A 103 19.43 22.92 9.94
CA GLU A 103 19.23 22.33 11.27
C GLU A 103 19.77 20.89 11.35
N PRO A 104 20.59 20.55 12.37
CA PRO A 104 21.12 19.20 12.53
C PRO A 104 19.99 18.23 12.86
N VAL A 105 19.90 17.16 12.07
CA VAL A 105 18.92 16.08 12.26
C VAL A 105 19.07 15.48 13.67
N PRO A 106 17.98 15.29 14.44
CA PRO A 106 18.06 14.66 15.74
C PRO A 106 18.72 13.27 15.66
N PRO A 107 19.73 12.98 16.51
CA PRO A 107 20.42 11.70 16.51
C PRO A 107 19.42 10.55 16.70
N GLY A 108 19.37 9.61 15.75
CA GLY A 108 18.50 8.42 15.81
C GLY A 108 17.30 8.38 14.85
N PHE A 109 17.02 9.47 14.10
CA PHE A 109 15.98 9.50 13.05
C PHE A 109 16.54 9.36 11.62
N GLU A 110 17.84 9.15 11.47
CA GLU A 110 18.56 9.11 10.19
C GLU A 110 18.02 8.02 9.24
N ASN A 111 17.46 6.93 9.78
CA ASN A 111 16.89 5.81 9.02
C ASN A 111 15.36 5.89 8.83
N GLU A 112 14.67 6.89 9.39
CA GLU A 112 13.20 6.97 9.39
C GLU A 112 12.61 8.08 8.49
N ILE A 113 13.47 8.84 7.81
CA ILE A 113 13.02 9.77 6.78
C ILE A 113 12.85 8.96 5.49
N LYS A 114 11.65 8.40 5.27
CA LYS A 114 11.26 8.03 3.91
C LYS A 114 11.23 9.33 3.10
N GLN A 115 12.29 9.56 2.33
CA GLN A 115 12.28 10.64 1.35
C GLN A 115 11.03 10.46 0.49
N GLN A 116 10.21 11.51 0.44
CA GLN A 116 9.07 11.55 -0.46
C GLN A 116 9.66 11.69 -1.87
N ALA A 117 9.30 10.76 -2.75
CA ALA A 117 9.73 10.81 -4.14
C ALA A 117 9.34 12.17 -4.76
N GLU A 118 10.24 12.77 -5.53
CA GLU A 118 9.95 13.98 -6.33
C GLU A 118 8.71 13.78 -7.22
N LEU A 119 8.52 12.54 -7.70
CA LEU A 119 7.36 12.15 -8.50
C LEU A 119 6.02 12.21 -7.74
N GLN A 120 6.02 12.19 -6.41
CA GLN A 120 4.79 12.11 -5.62
C GLN A 120 3.86 13.29 -5.92
N GLY A 121 4.39 14.49 -6.10
CA GLY A 121 3.58 15.66 -6.46
C GLY A 121 2.91 15.52 -7.83
N ALA A 122 3.52 14.81 -8.79
CA ALA A 122 2.90 14.52 -10.08
C ALA A 122 1.83 13.43 -9.97
N ILE A 123 2.09 12.39 -9.19
CA ILE A 123 1.14 11.31 -8.87
C ILE A 123 -0.13 11.89 -8.21
N ASP A 124 0.03 12.81 -7.25
CA ASP A 124 -1.09 13.40 -6.51
C ASP A 124 -1.98 14.32 -7.38
N ARG A 125 -1.45 14.83 -8.50
CA ARG A 125 -2.22 15.62 -9.48
C ARG A 125 -3.09 14.74 -10.37
N ILE A 126 -2.78 13.45 -10.52
CA ILE A 126 -3.56 12.51 -11.31
C ILE A 126 -4.73 12.03 -10.45
N LYS A 127 -5.89 12.65 -10.65
CA LYS A 127 -7.13 12.33 -9.91
C LYS A 127 -8.15 11.55 -10.74
N ASP A 128 -8.10 11.69 -12.06
CA ASP A 128 -9.07 11.08 -12.98
C ASP A 128 -8.65 9.68 -13.47
N GLU A 129 -7.50 9.18 -12.99
CA GLU A 129 -7.02 7.83 -13.30
C GLU A 129 -6.55 7.13 -12.03
N ALA A 130 -6.97 5.87 -11.91
CA ALA A 130 -6.46 4.96 -10.89
C ALA A 130 -5.01 4.54 -11.18
N LEU A 131 -4.20 4.57 -10.12
CA LEU A 131 -2.78 4.27 -10.09
C LEU A 131 -2.52 3.11 -9.12
N VAL A 132 -2.25 1.94 -9.68
CA VAL A 132 -1.90 0.72 -8.95
C VAL A 132 -0.42 0.38 -9.11
N GLY A 133 0.14 -0.37 -8.18
CA GLY A 133 1.52 -0.82 -8.25
C GLY A 133 2.57 0.29 -8.09
N LEU A 134 2.20 1.41 -7.46
CA LEU A 134 3.13 2.51 -7.17
C LEU A 134 4.26 2.07 -6.23
N GLU A 135 4.02 1.07 -5.38
CA GLU A 135 5.04 0.47 -4.52
C GLU A 135 6.14 -0.28 -5.26
N TYR A 136 5.92 -0.59 -6.55
CA TYR A 136 6.96 -1.14 -7.42
C TYR A 136 7.81 -0.08 -8.10
N ILE A 137 7.48 1.20 -7.93
CA ILE A 137 8.23 2.31 -8.50
C ILE A 137 9.31 2.73 -7.51
N THR A 138 10.54 2.74 -7.99
CA THR A 138 11.69 3.28 -7.27
C THR A 138 12.20 4.53 -7.94
N GLU A 139 12.26 5.62 -7.19
CA GLU A 139 13.02 6.81 -7.56
C GLU A 139 14.49 6.60 -7.19
N LEU A 140 15.37 6.85 -8.15
CA LEU A 140 16.82 6.72 -8.04
C LEU A 140 17.40 8.13 -8.06
N VAL A 141 17.75 8.61 -6.88
CA VAL A 141 18.34 9.94 -6.68
C VAL A 141 19.76 9.90 -7.20
N LEU A 142 20.06 10.83 -8.11
CA LEU A 142 21.38 11.07 -8.67
C LEU A 142 22.02 12.26 -7.93
N GLU A 143 23.31 12.49 -8.18
CA GLU A 143 24.03 13.67 -7.66
C GLU A 143 23.25 14.98 -7.88
N GLU A 144 23.41 15.94 -6.96
CA GLU A 144 22.70 17.21 -6.97
C GLU A 144 22.72 17.88 -8.37
N GLY A 145 21.53 18.21 -8.88
CA GLY A 145 21.35 18.87 -10.17
C GLY A 145 21.08 17.96 -11.37
N LYS A 146 21.03 16.63 -11.18
CA LYS A 146 20.59 15.67 -12.22
C LYS A 146 19.12 15.27 -12.01
N GLU A 147 18.36 15.13 -13.11
CA GLU A 147 16.98 14.65 -13.07
C GLU A 147 16.92 13.20 -12.57
N ALA A 148 16.07 12.93 -11.57
CA ALA A 148 15.94 11.61 -10.97
C ALA A 148 15.55 10.54 -12.01
N SER A 149 16.14 9.35 -11.88
CA SER A 149 15.80 8.20 -12.72
C SER A 149 14.80 7.31 -12.00
N TYR A 150 13.86 6.71 -12.73
CA TYR A 150 12.86 5.83 -12.17
C TYR A 150 13.01 4.42 -12.68
N HIS A 151 12.62 3.47 -11.85
CA HIS A 151 12.56 2.07 -12.21
C HIS A 151 11.29 1.41 -11.66
N CYS A 152 10.50 0.80 -12.55
CA CYS A 152 9.40 -0.06 -12.18
C CYS A 152 9.90 -1.50 -12.06
N VAL A 153 10.03 -1.99 -10.83
CA VAL A 153 10.49 -3.35 -10.52
C VAL A 153 9.53 -4.42 -11.02
N LEU A 154 8.22 -4.12 -11.00
CA LEU A 154 7.21 -5.05 -11.52
C LEU A 154 7.41 -5.31 -13.02
N CYS A 155 7.65 -4.25 -13.79
CA CYS A 155 7.74 -4.30 -15.23
C CYS A 155 9.16 -4.42 -15.78
N ASP A 156 10.18 -4.28 -14.92
CA ASP A 156 11.60 -4.14 -15.26
C ASP A 156 11.82 -3.04 -16.32
N LYS A 157 11.19 -1.88 -16.11
CA LYS A 157 11.28 -0.71 -17.00
C LYS A 157 11.89 0.48 -16.30
N ARG A 158 12.83 1.15 -16.97
CA ARG A 158 13.46 2.38 -16.50
C ARG A 158 12.97 3.57 -17.30
N GLY A 159 12.94 4.74 -16.67
CA GLY A 159 12.49 5.97 -17.32
C GLY A 159 12.88 7.23 -16.56
N ASP A 160 12.60 8.37 -17.17
CA ASP A 160 12.55 9.70 -16.58
C ASP A 160 11.15 9.98 -15.99
N PRO A 161 10.91 11.10 -15.29
CA PRO A 161 9.61 11.41 -14.70
C PRO A 161 8.43 11.32 -15.66
N ARG A 162 8.59 11.70 -16.93
CA ARG A 162 7.49 11.69 -17.91
C ARG A 162 7.19 10.27 -18.40
N THR A 163 8.25 9.54 -18.75
CA THR A 163 8.10 8.17 -19.27
C THR A 163 7.61 7.20 -18.20
N ILE A 164 7.99 7.38 -16.93
CA ILE A 164 7.48 6.55 -15.84
C ILE A 164 6.00 6.82 -15.54
N LEU A 165 5.54 8.07 -15.60
CA LEU A 165 4.12 8.41 -15.41
C LEU A 165 3.25 7.79 -16.51
N HIS A 166 3.69 7.88 -17.76
CA HIS A 166 3.01 7.19 -18.86
C HIS A 166 3.05 5.66 -18.71
N HIS A 167 4.13 5.13 -18.13
CA HIS A 167 4.24 3.69 -17.88
C HIS A 167 3.24 3.20 -16.82
N ILE A 168 3.09 3.88 -15.68
CA ILE A 168 2.20 3.44 -14.60
C ILE A 168 0.71 3.49 -14.98
N THR A 169 0.33 4.36 -15.91
CA THR A 169 -1.03 4.42 -16.47
C THR A 169 -1.23 3.45 -17.64
N SER A 170 -0.17 2.79 -18.11
CA SER A 170 -0.26 1.90 -19.27
C SER A 170 -1.04 0.62 -18.98
N TYR A 171 -1.74 0.12 -20.01
CA TYR A 171 -2.43 -1.17 -20.01
C TYR A 171 -1.55 -2.32 -19.49
N ASN A 172 -0.30 -2.37 -19.96
CA ASN A 172 0.63 -3.46 -19.61
C ASN A 172 1.01 -3.46 -18.13
N HIS A 173 1.20 -2.28 -17.52
CA HIS A 173 1.52 -2.18 -16.10
C HIS A 173 0.33 -2.64 -15.25
N ARG A 174 -0.86 -2.08 -15.52
CA ARG A 174 -2.11 -2.45 -14.83
C ARG A 174 -2.35 -3.95 -14.93
N LEU A 175 -2.24 -4.51 -16.13
CA LEU A 175 -2.44 -5.94 -16.34
C LEU A 175 -1.43 -6.80 -15.57
N LYS A 176 -0.14 -6.47 -15.60
CA LYS A 176 0.90 -7.21 -14.89
C LYS A 176 0.71 -7.16 -13.37
N TYR A 177 0.22 -6.03 -12.87
CA TYR A 177 -0.13 -5.87 -11.45
C TYR A 177 -1.30 -6.79 -11.07
N LEU A 178 -2.38 -6.77 -11.85
CA LEU A 178 -3.54 -7.63 -11.64
C LEU A 178 -3.18 -9.11 -11.77
N GLU A 179 -2.36 -9.50 -12.75
CA GLU A 179 -1.91 -10.89 -12.95
C GLU A 179 -1.18 -11.42 -11.70
N LYS A 180 -0.39 -10.55 -11.05
CA LYS A 180 0.40 -10.91 -9.88
C LYS A 180 -0.43 -10.98 -8.59
N HIS A 181 -1.33 -10.02 -8.40
CA HIS A 181 -1.97 -9.79 -7.10
C HIS A 181 -3.48 -10.10 -7.05
N PHE A 182 -4.14 -10.07 -8.20
CA PHE A 182 -5.58 -10.34 -8.35
C PHE A 182 -5.83 -11.34 -9.50
N PRO A 183 -5.19 -12.53 -9.48
CA PRO A 183 -5.30 -13.49 -10.58
C PRO A 183 -6.74 -13.97 -10.81
N THR A 184 -7.63 -13.87 -9.82
CA THR A 184 -9.03 -14.28 -9.97
C THR A 184 -9.79 -13.38 -10.94
N VAL A 185 -9.70 -12.05 -10.81
CA VAL A 185 -10.34 -11.12 -11.77
C VAL A 185 -9.66 -11.18 -13.14
N VAL A 186 -8.36 -11.44 -13.20
CA VAL A 186 -7.67 -11.63 -14.49
C VAL A 186 -8.20 -12.85 -15.23
N ARG A 187 -8.46 -13.96 -14.51
CA ARG A 187 -9.04 -15.16 -15.11
C ARG A 187 -10.44 -14.86 -15.68
N GLU A 188 -11.21 -14.04 -14.98
CA GLU A 188 -12.54 -13.62 -15.40
C GLU A 188 -12.51 -12.90 -16.75
N ILE A 189 -11.59 -11.96 -16.90
CA ILE A 189 -11.46 -11.16 -18.13
C ILE A 189 -10.60 -11.82 -19.22
N SER A 190 -9.91 -12.93 -18.90
CA SER A 190 -8.98 -13.60 -19.81
C SER A 190 -9.64 -14.10 -21.10
N ALA A 191 -10.93 -14.47 -21.03
CA ALA A 191 -11.72 -14.90 -22.18
C ALA A 191 -11.87 -13.80 -23.25
N PHE A 192 -11.81 -12.53 -22.85
CA PHE A 192 -11.97 -11.38 -23.74
C PHE A 192 -10.62 -10.80 -24.19
N ARG A 193 -9.53 -11.07 -23.47
CA ARG A 193 -8.20 -10.47 -23.70
C ARG A 193 -7.66 -10.66 -25.13
N TYR A 194 -7.94 -11.79 -25.76
CA TYR A 194 -7.47 -12.12 -27.11
C TYR A 194 -8.53 -11.90 -28.19
N ASN A 195 -9.73 -11.46 -27.80
CA ASN A 195 -10.77 -11.10 -28.75
C ASN A 195 -10.44 -9.72 -29.36
N LYS A 196 -10.41 -9.65 -30.70
CA LYS A 196 -10.08 -8.41 -31.42
C LYS A 196 -11.11 -7.31 -31.15
N ASP A 197 -12.37 -7.68 -31.04
CA ASP A 197 -13.49 -6.76 -30.83
C ASP A 197 -13.53 -6.26 -29.37
N ALA A 198 -12.91 -7.00 -28.44
CA ALA A 198 -12.74 -6.56 -27.06
C ALA A 198 -11.57 -5.57 -26.88
N ARG A 199 -10.69 -5.40 -27.87
CA ARG A 199 -9.44 -4.64 -27.71
C ARG A 199 -9.67 -3.20 -27.23
N ASP A 200 -10.76 -2.58 -27.65
CA ASP A 200 -11.08 -1.20 -27.34
C ASP A 200 -11.79 -1.04 -25.97
N ILE A 201 -12.44 -2.10 -25.47
CA ILE A 201 -13.11 -2.09 -24.16
C ILE A 201 -12.20 -2.57 -23.03
N MET A 202 -11.22 -3.44 -23.32
CA MET A 202 -10.29 -3.98 -22.32
C MET A 202 -9.60 -2.90 -21.47
N PRO A 203 -9.08 -1.79 -22.03
CA PRO A 203 -8.50 -0.72 -21.23
C PRO A 203 -9.48 -0.12 -20.22
N ARG A 204 -10.77 0.03 -20.59
CA ARG A 204 -11.82 0.55 -19.70
C ARG A 204 -12.15 -0.42 -18.58
N ILE A 205 -12.19 -1.73 -18.88
CA ILE A 205 -12.41 -2.77 -17.88
C ILE A 205 -11.26 -2.78 -16.86
N LEU A 206 -10.01 -2.78 -17.33
CA LEU A 206 -8.84 -2.72 -16.44
C LEU A 206 -8.84 -1.46 -15.59
N GLN A 207 -9.24 -0.32 -16.18
CA GLN A 207 -9.37 0.94 -15.47
C GLN A 207 -10.36 0.84 -14.31
N GLY A 208 -11.58 0.33 -14.56
CA GLY A 208 -12.59 0.16 -13.50
C GLY A 208 -12.17 -0.81 -12.40
N ILE A 209 -11.46 -1.89 -12.74
CA ILE A 209 -10.89 -2.80 -11.72
C ILE A 209 -9.85 -2.07 -10.86
N CYS A 210 -8.95 -1.29 -11.49
CA CYS A 210 -7.92 -0.53 -10.78
C CYS A 210 -8.53 0.56 -9.89
N GLU A 211 -9.59 1.22 -10.33
CA GLU A 211 -10.36 2.18 -9.52
C GLU A 211 -10.95 1.52 -8.28
N ALA A 212 -11.61 0.37 -8.43
CA ALA A 212 -12.17 -0.34 -7.29
C ALA A 212 -11.09 -0.79 -6.27
N ILE A 213 -9.93 -1.22 -6.77
CA ILE A 213 -8.76 -1.57 -5.93
C ILE A 213 -8.28 -0.32 -5.16
N GLU A 214 -8.10 0.80 -5.86
CA GLU A 214 -7.66 2.05 -5.26
C GLU A 214 -8.66 2.60 -4.25
N ASP A 215 -9.96 2.55 -4.53
CA ASP A 215 -11.01 2.97 -3.60
C ASP A 215 -11.03 2.12 -2.33
N THR A 216 -10.75 0.82 -2.47
CA THR A 216 -10.76 -0.12 -1.34
C THR A 216 -9.50 -0.02 -0.49
N HIS A 217 -8.33 0.14 -1.13
CA HIS A 217 -7.04 -0.02 -0.49
C HIS A 217 -6.21 1.27 -0.40
N GLY A 218 -6.56 2.29 -1.17
CA GLY A 218 -5.80 3.51 -1.38
C GLY A 218 -4.59 3.32 -2.29
N ARG A 219 -3.74 4.35 -2.35
CA ARG A 219 -2.45 4.32 -3.06
C ARG A 219 -1.31 4.01 -2.10
N LEU A 220 -0.45 3.08 -2.49
CA LEU A 220 0.89 2.98 -1.92
C LEU A 220 1.82 4.02 -2.57
N THR A 221 3.00 4.23 -2.00
CA THR A 221 3.94 5.26 -2.45
C THR A 221 5.18 4.64 -3.08
N PRO A 222 5.80 5.30 -4.08
CA PRO A 222 7.12 4.93 -4.56
C PRO A 222 8.16 4.92 -3.44
N SER A 223 9.21 4.11 -3.62
CA SER A 223 10.38 4.08 -2.72
C SER A 223 11.51 4.91 -3.31
N VAL A 224 12.30 5.56 -2.45
CA VAL A 224 13.44 6.38 -2.88
C VAL A 224 14.73 5.68 -2.49
N TYR A 225 15.67 5.58 -3.43
CA TYR A 225 16.99 5.02 -3.22
C TYR A 225 18.06 5.94 -3.82
N ASP A 226 19.23 5.97 -3.19
CA ASP A 226 20.44 6.47 -3.84
C ASP A 226 20.79 5.58 -5.04
N TYR A 227 21.14 6.20 -6.16
CA TYR A 227 21.41 5.49 -7.42
C TYR A 227 22.54 4.46 -7.27
N ASP A 228 23.67 4.84 -6.68
CA ASP A 228 24.85 3.98 -6.58
C ASP A 228 24.62 2.83 -5.61
N VAL A 229 23.93 3.09 -4.49
CA VAL A 229 23.53 2.06 -3.53
C VAL A 229 22.58 1.05 -4.18
N TYR A 230 21.60 1.54 -4.94
CA TYR A 230 20.65 0.69 -5.65
C TYR A 230 21.35 -0.16 -6.71
N MET A 231 22.30 0.41 -7.47
CA MET A 231 23.02 -0.36 -8.50
C MET A 231 23.94 -1.42 -7.89
N LYS A 232 24.63 -1.11 -6.78
CA LYS A 232 25.51 -2.05 -6.08
C LYS A 232 24.72 -3.18 -5.39
N ASN A 233 23.53 -2.88 -4.85
CA ASN A 233 22.71 -3.81 -4.09
C ASN A 233 21.44 -4.24 -4.83
N ARG A 234 21.42 -4.14 -6.16
CA ARG A 234 20.20 -4.28 -6.99
C ARG A 234 19.37 -5.48 -6.59
N MET A 235 19.97 -6.67 -6.52
CA MET A 235 19.24 -7.90 -6.20
C MET A 235 18.52 -7.83 -4.85
N LYS A 236 19.19 -7.26 -3.84
CA LYS A 236 18.64 -7.11 -2.49
C LYS A 236 17.50 -6.09 -2.48
N CYS A 237 17.68 -4.93 -3.12
CA CYS A 237 16.62 -3.92 -3.24
C CYS A 237 15.38 -4.48 -3.95
N LEU A 238 15.57 -5.23 -5.05
CA LEU A 238 14.46 -5.88 -5.77
C LEU A 238 13.72 -6.88 -4.87
N GLN A 239 14.45 -7.70 -4.11
CA GLN A 239 13.84 -8.66 -3.18
C GLN A 239 13.06 -7.96 -2.07
N GLU A 240 13.60 -6.87 -1.51
CA GLU A 240 12.92 -6.07 -0.49
C GLU A 240 11.62 -5.46 -1.03
N ILE A 241 11.64 -4.92 -2.25
CA ILE A 241 10.45 -4.33 -2.89
C ILE A 241 9.39 -5.39 -3.17
N VAL A 242 9.79 -6.56 -3.68
CA VAL A 242 8.88 -7.68 -3.97
C VAL A 242 8.30 -8.29 -2.69
N ALA A 243 9.03 -8.22 -1.58
CA ALA A 243 8.61 -8.75 -0.28
C ALA A 243 7.91 -7.69 0.60
N ASP A 244 7.91 -6.41 0.22
CA ASP A 244 7.18 -5.38 0.95
C ASP A 244 5.67 -5.57 0.77
N ARG A 245 4.90 -4.72 1.43
CA ARG A 245 3.45 -4.77 1.39
C ARG A 245 2.94 -4.47 -0.02
N HIS A 246 2.18 -5.41 -0.56
CA HIS A 246 1.34 -5.24 -1.74
C HIS A 246 -0.13 -5.45 -1.38
N PHE A 247 -1.04 -4.85 -2.15
CA PHE A 247 -2.45 -5.23 -2.09
C PHE A 247 -2.65 -6.47 -2.94
N ASP A 248 -3.35 -7.46 -2.39
CA ASP A 248 -3.64 -8.71 -3.07
C ASP A 248 -5.03 -9.24 -2.72
N GLU A 249 -5.55 -10.17 -3.53
CA GLU A 249 -6.88 -10.74 -3.33
C GLU A 249 -7.01 -11.56 -2.03
N LYS A 250 -5.89 -11.98 -1.42
CA LYS A 250 -5.89 -12.67 -0.12
C LYS A 250 -6.19 -11.70 1.03
N MET A 251 -6.11 -10.39 0.79
CA MET A 251 -6.54 -9.35 1.73
C MET A 251 -8.06 -9.15 1.76
N GLY A 252 -8.85 -9.84 0.91
CA GLY A 252 -10.28 -10.05 1.13
C GLY A 252 -11.21 -9.73 -0.04
N SER A 253 -10.76 -9.01 -1.08
CA SER A 253 -11.58 -8.71 -2.27
C SER A 253 -10.92 -9.27 -3.53
N THR A 254 -11.70 -9.98 -4.34
CA THR A 254 -11.28 -10.50 -5.65
C THR A 254 -11.66 -9.57 -6.79
N PHE A 255 -12.48 -8.53 -6.54
CA PHE A 255 -12.97 -7.55 -7.52
C PHE A 255 -13.69 -8.13 -8.75
N ILE A 256 -14.10 -9.41 -8.72
CA ILE A 256 -14.87 -10.04 -9.80
C ILE A 256 -16.18 -9.31 -10.05
N ASN A 257 -16.83 -8.83 -8.97
CA ASN A 257 -18.12 -8.14 -9.04
C ASN A 257 -18.08 -6.83 -9.84
N VAL A 258 -16.88 -6.29 -10.11
CA VAL A 258 -16.67 -5.09 -10.94
C VAL A 258 -16.78 -5.42 -12.43
N VAL A 259 -16.61 -6.70 -12.79
CA VAL A 259 -16.63 -7.17 -14.19
C VAL A 259 -18.04 -7.59 -14.58
N ASP A 260 -18.72 -6.74 -15.35
CA ASP A 260 -20.01 -7.10 -15.96
C ASP A 260 -19.79 -7.86 -17.28
N ARG A 261 -19.76 -9.19 -17.20
CA ARG A 261 -19.63 -10.05 -18.40
C ARG A 261 -20.68 -9.77 -19.45
N LYS A 262 -21.92 -9.44 -19.05
CA LYS A 262 -23.01 -9.26 -20.00
C LYS A 262 -22.80 -7.98 -20.79
N ALA A 263 -22.47 -6.88 -20.09
CA ALA A 263 -22.11 -5.62 -20.74
C ALA A 263 -20.90 -5.76 -21.67
N ILE A 264 -19.91 -6.58 -21.30
CA ILE A 264 -18.75 -6.87 -22.15
C ILE A 264 -19.17 -7.62 -23.41
N MET A 265 -19.99 -8.67 -23.29
CA MET A 265 -20.50 -9.43 -24.43
C MET A 265 -21.35 -8.57 -25.37
N ASP A 266 -22.24 -7.75 -24.81
CA ASP A 266 -23.11 -6.84 -25.57
C ASP A 266 -22.32 -5.74 -26.31
N ALA A 267 -21.13 -5.38 -25.81
CA ALA A 267 -20.25 -4.40 -26.45
C ALA A 267 -19.34 -4.99 -27.54
N ILE A 268 -19.22 -6.32 -27.59
CA ILE A 268 -18.38 -7.08 -28.54
C ILE A 268 -19.24 -7.68 -29.66
N SER A 269 -20.55 -7.81 -29.46
CA SER A 269 -21.54 -8.26 -30.46
C SER A 269 -21.92 -7.19 -31.48
#